data_AF-A0A6A9QLP1-F1
#
_entry.id   AF-A0A6A9QLP1-F1
#
_cell.length_a   1.000
_cell.length_b   1.000
_cell.length_c   1.000
_cell.angle_alpha   90.00
_cell.angle_beta   90.00
_cell.angle_gamma   90.00
#
_symmetry.space_group_name_H-M   'P 1'
#
loop_
_entity.id
_entity.type
_entity.pdbx_description
1 polymer ?
#
loop_
_entity_poly.entity_id
_entity_poly.type
_entity_poly.pdbx_seq_one_letter_code
_entity_poly.pdbx_strand_id
1 'polypeptide(L)' 'MSKRSRQIFSIPSFGQCSNCGVEVDYAEVILMINGRLNIFCSRKCFREWLRKTRAHYG' A
#
# COMPACT_ATOMS: atom_id res chain seq x y z
N MET A 1 -20.33 -22.48 -2.33
CA MET A 1 -19.76 -21.13 -2.50
C MET A 1 -19.09 -20.70 -1.19
N SER A 2 -17.77 -20.85 -1.08
CA SER A 2 -17.03 -20.44 0.11
C SER A 2 -16.99 -18.91 0.16
N LYS A 3 -17.71 -18.33 1.13
CA LYS A 3 -17.63 -16.90 1.46
C LYS A 3 -16.23 -16.65 2.01
N ARG A 4 -15.29 -16.25 1.14
CA ARG A 4 -14.01 -15.67 1.57
C ARG A 4 -14.35 -14.45 2.42
N SER A 5 -14.31 -14.60 3.73
CA SER A 5 -14.40 -13.50 4.68
C SER A 5 -13.33 -12.49 4.30
N ARG A 6 -13.72 -11.40 3.62
CA ARG A 6 -12.91 -10.18 3.56
C ARG A 6 -12.99 -9.62 4.95
N GLN A 7 -12.04 -10.02 5.79
CA GLN A 7 -11.82 -9.39 7.09
C GLN A 7 -11.36 -7.96 6.78
N ILE A 8 -12.31 -7.04 6.70
CA ILE A 8 -12.03 -5.61 6.60
C ILE A 8 -11.65 -5.20 8.01
N PHE A 9 -10.36 -5.30 8.32
CA PHE A 9 -9.82 -4.60 9.47
C PHE A 9 -10.01 -3.11 9.18
N SER A 10 -10.98 -2.49 9.86
CA SER A 10 -11.14 -1.03 9.89
C SER A 10 -9.95 -0.46 10.67
N ILE A 11 -8.80 -0.36 10.00
CA ILE A 11 -7.63 0.33 10.52
C ILE A 11 -7.91 1.82 10.28
N PRO A 12 -8.14 2.62 11.33
CA PRO A 12 -8.41 4.05 11.17
C PRO A 12 -7.13 4.70 10.68
N SER A 13 -7.10 5.18 9.44
CA SER A 13 -5.91 5.75 8.79
C SER A 13 -4.73 4.77 8.69
N PHE A 14 -4.47 4.27 7.48
CA PHE A 14 -3.22 3.57 7.24
C PHE A 14 -2.02 4.54 7.23
N GLY A 15 -2.25 5.85 7.13
CA GLY A 15 -1.23 6.89 7.09
C GLY A 15 -1.07 7.48 5.69
N GLN A 16 0.12 7.96 5.35
CA GLN A 16 0.39 8.64 4.07
C GLN A 16 0.81 7.66 2.96
N CYS A 17 0.28 7.88 1.75
CA CYS A 17 0.68 7.14 0.57
C CYS A 17 2.16 7.41 0.23
N SER A 18 2.97 6.36 0.17
CA SER A 18 4.42 6.42 -0.09
C SER A 18 4.79 6.90 -1.50
N ASN A 19 3.83 7.02 -2.44
CA ASN A 19 4.08 7.61 -3.76
C ASN A 19 3.66 9.08 -3.86
N CYS A 20 2.45 9.42 -3.41
CA CYS A 20 1.86 10.75 -3.63
C CYS A 20 1.73 11.60 -2.35
N GLY A 21 2.03 11.06 -1.17
CA GLY A 21 2.02 11.77 0.11
C GLY A 21 0.64 12.05 0.70
N VAL A 22 -0.45 11.74 -0.01
CA VAL A 22 -1.81 11.94 0.47
C VAL A 22 -2.10 10.99 1.64
N GLU A 23 -2.65 11.53 2.72
CA GLU A 23 -3.15 10.75 3.85
C GLU A 23 -4.37 9.94 3.43
N VAL A 24 -4.38 8.64 3.76
CA VAL A 24 -5.44 7.72 3.37
C VAL A 24 -5.98 6.92 4.53
N ASP A 25 -7.31 6.92 4.62
CA ASP A 25 -8.07 6.08 5.54
C ASP A 25 -7.98 4.59 5.16
N TYR A 26 -7.66 4.30 3.90
CA TYR A 26 -7.53 2.96 3.38
C TYR A 26 -6.33 2.81 2.43
N ALA A 27 -5.57 1.73 2.61
CA ALA A 27 -4.49 1.34 1.73
C ALA A 27 -4.95 0.24 0.75
N GLU A 28 -4.84 0.49 -0.56
CA GLU A 28 -5.11 -0.56 -1.55
C GLU A 28 -3.96 -1.58 -1.61
N VAL A 29 -2.72 -1.12 -1.40
CA VAL A 29 -1.52 -1.98 -1.39
C VAL A 29 -0.64 -1.59 -0.20
N ILE A 30 -0.15 -2.60 0.50
CA ILE A 30 0.81 -2.45 1.60
C ILE A 30 1.99 -3.36 1.32
N LEU A 31 3.20 -2.84 1.42
CA LEU A 31 4.43 -3.55 1.13
C LEU A 31 5.49 -3.24 2.18
N MET A 32 6.10 -4.28 2.75
CA MET A 32 7.21 -4.13 3.67
C MET A 32 8.53 -4.44 2.95
N ILE A 33 9.46 -3.49 2.93
CA ILE A 33 10.82 -3.66 2.37
C ILE A 33 11.83 -3.11 3.37
N ASN A 34 12.88 -3.87 3.67
CA ASN A 34 13.95 -3.47 4.61
C ASN A 34 13.40 -2.97 5.96
N GLY A 35 12.37 -3.65 6.48
CA GLY A 35 11.70 -3.27 7.74
C GLY A 35 10.86 -1.99 7.69
N ARG A 36 10.75 -1.34 6.52
CA ARG A 36 9.89 -0.16 6.33
C ARG A 36 8.58 -0.54 5.68
N LEU A 37 7.49 -0.09 6.29
CA LEU A 37 6.15 -0.22 5.75
C LEU A 37 5.92 0.88 4.69
N ASN A 38 5.57 0.47 3.48
CA ASN A 38 5.18 1.36 2.38
C ASN A 38 3.72 1.11 2.05
N ILE A 39 2.97 2.20 1.89
CA ILE A 39 1.52 2.20 1.82
C ILE A 39 1.11 2.92 0.54
N PHE A 40 0.16 2.36 -0.20
CA PHE A 40 -0.26 2.94 -1.46
C PHE A 40 -1.79 3.05 -1.54
N CYS A 41 -2.24 4.27 -1.83
CA CYS A 41 -3.67 4.57 -2.02
C CYS A 41 -4.26 3.91 -3.28
N SER A 42 -3.42 3.51 -4.23
CA SER A 42 -3.85 2.79 -5.42
C SER A 42 -2.77 1.90 -6.03
N ARG A 43 -3.19 0.90 -6.82
CA ARG A 43 -2.27 0.12 -7.69
C ARG A 43 -1.45 0.98 -8.64
N LYS A 44 -1.99 2.11 -9.11
CA LYS A 44 -1.26 3.06 -9.96
C LYS A 44 -0.09 3.67 -9.19
N CYS A 45 -0.34 4.18 -7.99
CA CYS A 45 0.68 4.73 -7.11
C CYS A 45 1.77 3.71 -6.78
N PHE A 46 1.38 2.46 -6.53
CA PHE A 46 2.34 1.38 -6.30
C PHE A 46 3.25 1.15 -7.51
N ARG A 47 2.70 0.99 -8.72
CA ARG A 47 3.49 0.77 -9.95
C ARG A 47 4.41 1.94 -10.29
N GLU A 48 3.95 3.16 -10.09
CA GLU A 48 4.79 4.35 -10.30
C GLU A 48 5.94 4.41 -9.29
N TRP A 49 5.65 4.14 -8.01
CA TRP A 49 6.67 4.09 -6.98
C TRP A 49 7.72 3.02 -7.27
N LEU A 50 7.32 1.82 -7.69
CA LEU A 50 8.24 0.75 -8.09
C LEU A 50 9.16 1.16 -9.25
N ARG A 51 8.62 1.88 -10.24
CA ARG A 51 9.41 2.39 -11.37
C ARG A 51 10.40 3.47 -10.94
N LYS A 52 10.00 4.38 -10.04
CA LYS A 52 10.85 5.46 -9.52
C LYS A 52 11.97 4.94 -8.62
N THR A 53 11.61 4.04 -7.70
CA THR A 53 12.52 3.55 -6.65
C THR A 53 13.34 2.34 -7.05
N ARG A 54 12.96 1.65 -8.14
CA ARG A 54 13.58 0.38 -8.57
C ARG A 54 13.59 -0.68 -7.46
N ALA A 55 12.62 -0.64 -6.54
CA ALA A 55 12.54 -1.55 -5.40
C ALA A 55 12.38 -3.04 -5.75
N HIS A 56 12.15 -3.38 -7.03
CA HIS A 56 12.17 -4.76 -7.54
C HIS A 56 13.58 -5.35 -7.75
N TYR A 57 14.63 -4.52 -7.76
CA TYR A 57 16.00 -4.94 -8.09
C TYR A 57 16.89 -5.10 -6.85
N GLY A 58 16.30 -5.20 -5.66
CA GLY A 58 16.99 -5.45 -4.39
C GLY A 58 16.85 -6.89 -3.94
#